data_AF-A0A438CLX9-F1
#
_entry.id   AF-A0A438CLX9-F1
#
_cell.length_a   1.000
_cell.length_b   1.000
_cell.length_c   1.000
_cell.angle_alpha   90.00
_cell.angle_beta   90.00
_cell.angle_gamma   90.00
#
_symmetry.space_group_name_H-M   'P 1'
#
loop_
_entity.id
_entity.type
_entity.pdbx_description
1 polymer ?
#
loop_
_entity_poly.entity_id
_entity_poly.type
_entity_poly.pdbx_seq_one_letter_code
_entity_poly.pdbx_strand_id
1 'polypeptide(L)'
;MPSYYLCCSNVLPNKGASWKVLTGRRDGRVSLASETANFPASRDSIELQKLRFPDKGLNDQDLVSLVGTDYNFNTTTGNGIDPAFLPQLQALCPQTVMQLDQKLWEDASTRNYVQRFLGIRGLQALDFNVEFGRSMVKMSNIGVKIGTESEIRRVCSAIN
;
A
#
# COMPACT_ATOMS: atom_id res chain seq x y z
N MET A 1 25.47 7.94 9.34
CA MET A 1 24.12 8.47 9.60
C MET A 1 23.38 7.46 10.46
N PRO A 2 22.83 7.83 11.63
CA PRO A 2 22.23 6.84 12.53
C PRO A 2 20.90 6.34 11.95
N SER A 3 20.81 5.03 11.70
CA SER A 3 19.59 4.36 11.25
C SER A 3 18.69 4.08 12.45
N TYR A 4 17.71 4.94 12.71
CA TYR A 4 16.69 4.66 13.71
C TYR A 4 15.58 3.80 13.09
N TYR A 5 15.18 2.74 13.78
CA TYR A 5 13.96 2.00 13.45
C TYR A 5 12.78 2.84 13.93
N LEU A 6 12.04 3.44 13.01
CA LEU A 6 10.79 4.13 13.33
C LEU A 6 9.66 3.11 13.21
N CYS A 7 8.95 2.88 14.32
CA CYS A 7 7.70 2.15 14.29
C CYS A 7 6.66 3.06 13.61
N CYS A 8 6.19 2.71 12.42
CA CYS A 8 5.01 3.35 11.84
C CYS A 8 3.81 3.04 12.76
N SER A 9 3.58 3.93 13.72
CA SER A 9 2.87 3.62 14.97
C SER A 9 1.38 3.28 14.80
N ASN A 10 0.82 3.45 13.60
CA ASN A 10 -0.59 3.27 13.29
C ASN A 10 -0.88 2.23 12.20
N VAL A 11 0.12 1.45 11.77
CA VAL A 11 -0.06 0.60 10.58
C VAL A 11 -0.62 -0.79 10.91
N LEU A 12 -0.51 -1.27 12.15
CA LEU A 12 -1.21 -2.49 12.61
C LEU A 12 -1.57 -2.34 14.10
N PRO A 13 -2.87 -2.38 14.49
CA PRO A 13 -3.28 -2.26 15.89
C PRO A 13 -2.76 -3.38 16.80
N ASN A 14 -2.30 -4.50 16.24
CA ASN A 14 -1.72 -5.60 17.00
C ASN A 14 -0.70 -6.34 16.11
N LYS A 15 0.56 -6.44 16.57
CA LYS A 15 1.70 -7.17 15.96
C LYS A 15 2.50 -6.47 14.84
N GLY A 16 3.10 -5.32 15.19
CA GLY A 16 4.57 -5.18 15.23
C GLY A 16 5.41 -5.57 14.02
N ALA A 17 5.08 -5.10 12.81
CA ALA A 17 6.07 -4.99 11.74
C ALA A 17 6.78 -3.64 11.84
N SER A 18 8.07 -3.64 12.18
CA SER A 18 8.91 -2.42 12.20
C SER A 18 9.92 -2.48 11.05
N TRP A 19 9.90 -1.49 10.16
CA TRP A 19 10.89 -1.35 9.09
C TRP A 19 11.71 -0.07 9.29
N LYS A 20 12.92 -0.06 8.71
CA LYS A 20 13.77 1.14 8.71
C LYS A 20 13.15 2.19 7.80
N VAL A 21 12.79 3.34 8.37
CA VAL A 21 12.33 4.50 7.60
C VAL A 21 13.48 5.48 7.48
N LEU A 22 13.80 5.90 6.25
CA LEU A 22 14.78 6.95 6.03
C LEU A 22 14.21 8.28 6.52
N THR A 23 14.93 8.94 7.42
CA THR A 23 14.59 10.27 7.95
C THR A 23 15.29 11.38 7.18
N GLY A 24 14.95 12.64 7.47
CA GLY A 24 15.60 13.81 6.86
C GLY A 24 14.87 14.37 5.64
N ARG A 25 13.63 13.93 5.39
CA ARG A 25 12.72 14.61 4.45
C ARG A 25 12.41 16.01 4.96
N ARG A 26 12.25 16.93 4.02
CA ARG A 26 11.87 18.32 4.26
C ARG A 26 10.54 18.60 3.54
N ASP A 27 9.82 19.58 4.04
CA ASP A 27 8.49 19.94 3.54
C ASP A 27 8.60 20.75 2.24
N GLY A 28 7.73 20.44 1.28
CA GLY A 28 7.62 21.21 0.05
C GLY A 28 6.92 22.57 0.26
N ARG A 29 7.14 23.53 -0.64
CA ARG A 29 6.49 24.86 -0.59
C ARG A 29 5.32 25.02 -1.56
N VAL A 30 4.94 23.94 -2.25
CA VAL A 30 3.89 23.91 -3.27
C VAL A 30 3.02 22.68 -3.01
N SER A 31 1.70 22.88 -3.10
CA SER A 31 0.69 21.83 -2.99
C SER A 31 -0.43 22.16 -3.97
N LEU A 32 -0.48 21.49 -5.11
CA LEU A 32 -1.45 21.76 -6.16
C LEU A 32 -2.42 20.58 -6.29
N ALA A 33 -3.72 20.85 -6.26
CA ALA A 33 -4.74 19.81 -6.45
C ALA A 33 -4.62 19.13 -7.83
N SER A 34 -4.11 19.83 -8.85
CA SER A 34 -3.88 19.25 -10.18
C SER A 34 -2.84 18.12 -10.18
N GLU A 35 -1.93 18.08 -9.21
CA GLU A 35 -0.91 17.02 -9.11
C GLU A 35 -1.51 15.67 -8.68
N THR A 36 -2.74 15.64 -8.15
CA THR A 36 -3.40 14.41 -7.71
C THR A 36 -4.11 13.67 -8.85
N ALA A 37 -4.22 14.25 -10.05
CA ALA A 37 -4.93 13.64 -11.18
C ALA A 37 -4.35 12.29 -11.62
N ASN A 38 -3.04 12.09 -11.42
CA ASN A 38 -2.32 10.87 -11.77
C ASN A 38 -1.97 10.00 -10.56
N PHE A 39 -2.59 10.25 -9.41
CA PHE A 39 -2.39 9.39 -8.24
C PHE A 39 -3.24 8.13 -8.38
N PRO A 40 -2.74 6.93 -8.01
CA PRO A 40 -3.59 5.76 -7.94
C PRO A 40 -4.67 5.97 -6.88
N ALA A 41 -5.92 6.02 -7.30
CA ALA A 41 -7.06 6.07 -6.41
C ALA A 41 -7.38 4.66 -5.92
N SER A 42 -7.85 4.53 -4.68
CA SER A 42 -8.29 3.25 -4.12
C SER A 42 -9.45 2.60 -4.89
N ARG A 43 -10.15 3.38 -5.73
CA ARG A 43 -11.26 2.95 -6.59
C ARG A 43 -10.87 2.80 -8.06
N ASP A 44 -9.60 3.04 -8.41
CA ASP A 44 -9.13 2.81 -9.77
C ASP A 44 -9.25 1.31 -10.13
N SER A 45 -9.54 1.02 -11.40
CA SER A 45 -9.54 -0.36 -11.88
C SER A 45 -8.12 -0.95 -11.81
N ILE A 46 -8.00 -2.28 -11.80
CA ILE A 46 -6.69 -2.94 -11.75
C ILE A 46 -5.78 -2.50 -12.90
N GLU A 47 -6.35 -2.25 -14.07
CA GLU A 47 -5.64 -1.79 -15.25
C GLU A 47 -5.05 -0.38 -15.04
N LEU A 48 -5.82 0.52 -14.42
CA LEU A 48 -5.34 1.86 -14.07
C LEU A 48 -4.30 1.84 -12.95
N GLN A 49 -4.44 0.95 -11.96
CA GLN A 49 -3.44 0.79 -10.91
C GLN A 49 -2.13 0.26 -11.47
N LYS A 50 -2.17 -0.75 -12.36
CA LYS A 50 -0.99 -1.27 -13.07
C LYS A 50 -0.32 -0.23 -13.97
N LEU A 51 -1.09 0.73 -14.49
CA LEU A 51 -0.53 1.85 -15.25
C LEU A 51 0.17 2.88 -14.35
N ARG A 52 -0.43 3.23 -13.20
CA ARG A 52 0.03 4.34 -12.36
C ARG A 52 1.09 3.97 -11.32
N PHE A 53 1.16 2.71 -10.88
CA PHE A 53 2.18 2.27 -9.90
C PHE A 53 3.61 2.35 -10.48
N PRO A 54 3.86 1.92 -11.73
CA PRO A 54 5.17 2.07 -12.36
C PRO A 54 5.64 3.52 -12.47
N ASP A 55 4.73 4.48 -12.70
CA ASP A 55 5.04 5.92 -12.72
C ASP A 55 5.57 6.43 -11.37
N LYS A 56 5.32 5.68 -10.30
CA LYS A 56 5.80 5.93 -8.94
C LYS A 56 6.99 5.04 -8.55
N GLY A 57 7.52 4.25 -9.48
CA GLY A 57 8.59 3.30 -9.22
C GLY A 57 8.16 2.09 -8.38
N LEU A 58 6.86 1.78 -8.36
CA LEU A 58 6.28 0.63 -7.69
C LEU A 58 5.93 -0.45 -8.72
N ASN A 59 6.16 -1.72 -8.38
CA ASN A 59 5.88 -2.85 -9.27
C ASN A 59 4.60 -3.61 -8.87
N ASP A 60 4.22 -4.63 -9.65
CA ASP A 60 3.02 -5.45 -9.40
C ASP A 60 3.03 -6.15 -8.02
N GLN A 61 4.20 -6.47 -7.47
CA GLN A 61 4.31 -7.01 -6.11
C GLN A 61 4.03 -5.93 -5.05
N ASP A 62 4.55 -4.72 -5.27
CA ASP A 62 4.27 -3.57 -4.42
C ASP A 62 2.78 -3.24 -4.44
N LEU A 63 2.15 -3.30 -5.62
CA LEU A 63 0.70 -3.18 -5.79
C LEU A 63 -0.08 -4.18 -4.92
N VAL A 64 0.20 -5.47 -5.07
CA VAL A 64 -0.47 -6.53 -4.30
C VAL A 64 -0.26 -6.37 -2.80
N SER A 65 0.96 -6.02 -2.37
CA SER A 65 1.26 -5.85 -0.94
C SER A 65 0.63 -4.61 -0.30
N LEU A 66 0.57 -3.48 -1.02
CA LEU A 66 0.02 -2.21 -0.52
C LEU A 66 -1.51 -2.20 -0.52
N VAL A 67 -2.13 -2.79 -1.55
CA VAL A 67 -3.60 -2.93 -1.65
C VAL A 67 -4.10 -4.05 -0.74
N GLY A 68 -3.31 -5.11 -0.52
CA GLY A 68 -3.67 -6.24 0.33
C GLY A 68 -3.78 -5.95 1.83
N THR A 69 -3.61 -4.70 2.27
CA THR A 69 -3.69 -4.29 3.69
C THR A 69 -5.07 -4.38 4.31
N ASP A 70 -6.12 -4.43 3.48
CA ASP A 70 -7.52 -4.62 3.94
C ASP A 70 -7.87 -6.10 4.12
N TYR A 71 -7.02 -7.01 3.62
CA TYR A 71 -7.15 -8.44 3.89
C TYR A 71 -6.07 -8.85 4.87
N ASN A 72 -6.51 -9.09 6.10
CA ASN A 72 -5.81 -10.00 6.98
C ASN A 72 -5.75 -11.36 6.28
N PHE A 73 -4.69 -11.58 5.50
CA PHE A 73 -4.31 -12.84 4.83
C PHE A 73 -3.88 -13.86 5.90
N ASN A 74 -4.68 -13.97 6.96
CA ASN A 74 -4.46 -14.86 8.07
C ASN A 74 -5.03 -16.22 7.68
N THR A 75 -4.18 -17.02 7.07
CA THR A 75 -4.40 -18.45 6.83
C THR A 75 -4.47 -19.29 8.13
N THR A 76 -4.54 -18.67 9.32
CA THR A 76 -4.59 -19.37 10.62
C THR A 76 -5.77 -19.03 11.53
N THR A 77 -6.68 -18.12 11.15
CA THR A 77 -7.97 -18.00 11.84
C THR A 77 -9.05 -17.92 10.78
N GLY A 78 -9.96 -18.90 10.74
CA GLY A 78 -11.08 -19.00 9.81
C GLY A 78 -12.14 -17.91 9.93
N ASN A 79 -11.72 -16.66 10.12
CA ASN A 79 -12.54 -15.47 10.00
C ASN A 79 -12.21 -14.84 8.63
N GLY A 80 -12.43 -15.61 7.56
CA GLY A 80 -12.77 -14.98 6.28
C GLY A 80 -14.05 -14.17 6.50
N ILE A 81 -14.26 -13.11 5.74
CA ILE A 81 -15.55 -12.43 5.72
C ILE A 81 -16.60 -13.51 5.45
N ASP A 82 -17.56 -13.68 6.36
CA ASP A 82 -18.64 -14.64 6.20
C ASP A 82 -19.32 -14.34 4.84
N PRO A 83 -19.38 -15.30 3.90
CA PRO A 83 -20.04 -15.11 2.62
C PRO A 83 -21.48 -14.59 2.75
N ALA A 84 -22.16 -14.87 3.87
CA ALA A 84 -23.48 -14.35 4.19
C ALA A 84 -23.52 -12.83 4.46
N PHE A 85 -22.38 -12.24 4.81
CA PHE A 85 -22.23 -10.80 5.05
C PHE A 85 -21.83 -10.02 3.78
N LEU A 86 -21.38 -10.71 2.73
CA LEU A 86 -20.99 -10.10 1.44
C LEU A 86 -22.15 -9.34 0.76
N PRO A 87 -23.40 -9.83 0.71
CA PRO A 87 -24.51 -9.08 0.10
C PRO A 87 -24.84 -7.78 0.84
N GLN A 88 -24.69 -7.77 2.18
CA GLN A 88 -24.91 -6.58 3.00
C GLN A 88 -23.79 -5.55 2.79
N LEU A 89 -22.53 -6.01 2.72
CA LEU A 89 -21.39 -5.15 2.35
C LEU A 89 -21.51 -4.60 0.93
N GLN A 90 -21.97 -5.40 -0.04
CA GLN A 90 -22.22 -4.95 -1.42
C GLN A 90 -23.36 -3.93 -1.52
N ALA A 91 -24.34 -4.02 -0.63
CA ALA A 91 -25.45 -3.07 -0.55
C ALA A 91 -25.09 -1.77 0.16
N LEU A 92 -24.22 -1.81 1.19
CA LEU A 92 -23.76 -0.64 1.96
C LEU A 92 -22.59 0.09 1.27
N CYS A 93 -21.74 -0.65 0.56
CA CYS A 93 -20.60 -0.14 -0.18
C CYS A 93 -20.72 -0.60 -1.64
N PRO A 94 -21.23 0.25 -2.55
CA PRO A 94 -21.35 -0.12 -3.95
C PRO A 94 -19.95 -0.38 -4.54
N GLN A 95 -19.62 -1.67 -4.71
CA GLN A 95 -18.78 -2.21 -5.79
C GLN A 95 -17.38 -1.62 -6.01
N THR A 96 -16.48 -1.63 -5.02
CA THR A 96 -15.06 -1.33 -5.34
C THR A 96 -14.02 -2.20 -4.63
N VAL A 97 -14.14 -2.45 -3.32
CA VAL A 97 -13.10 -3.21 -2.58
C VAL A 97 -13.08 -4.69 -2.98
N MET A 98 -14.21 -5.40 -2.89
CA MET A 98 -14.30 -6.82 -3.24
C MET A 98 -14.03 -7.16 -4.72
N GLN A 99 -14.17 -6.18 -5.61
CA GLN A 99 -13.90 -6.39 -7.04
C GLN A 99 -12.41 -6.31 -7.36
N LEU A 100 -11.64 -5.53 -6.60
CA LEU A 100 -10.21 -5.40 -6.81
C LEU A 100 -9.50 -6.70 -6.43
N ASP A 101 -9.89 -7.35 -5.33
CA ASP A 101 -9.29 -8.62 -4.89
C ASP A 101 -9.52 -9.74 -5.90
N GLN A 102 -10.74 -9.83 -6.44
CA GLN A 102 -11.08 -10.77 -7.50
C GLN A 102 -10.26 -10.47 -8.77
N LYS A 103 -10.10 -9.19 -9.11
CA LYS A 103 -9.31 -8.78 -10.28
C LYS A 103 -7.81 -9.05 -10.11
N LEU A 104 -7.25 -8.93 -8.89
CA LEU A 104 -5.87 -9.31 -8.59
C LEU A 104 -5.64 -10.83 -8.74
N TRP A 105 -6.68 -11.64 -8.49
CA TRP A 105 -6.62 -13.08 -8.75
C TRP A 105 -6.79 -13.42 -10.24
N GLU A 106 -7.68 -12.72 -10.93
CA GLU A 106 -7.95 -12.96 -12.36
C GLU A 106 -6.80 -12.48 -13.25
N ASP A 107 -6.09 -11.42 -12.88
CA ASP A 107 -4.99 -10.87 -13.66
C ASP A 107 -3.71 -11.73 -13.54
N ALA A 108 -3.15 -12.14 -14.69
CA ALA A 108 -2.04 -13.09 -14.71
C ALA A 108 -0.73 -12.56 -14.09
N SER A 109 -0.49 -11.24 -14.10
CA SER A 109 0.77 -10.67 -13.58
C SER A 109 0.74 -10.51 -12.06
N THR A 110 -0.44 -10.33 -11.49
CA THR A 110 -0.64 -10.20 -10.03
C THR A 110 -0.97 -11.52 -9.36
N ARG A 111 -1.64 -12.46 -10.06
CA ARG A 111 -2.02 -13.80 -9.55
C ARG A 111 -0.87 -14.57 -8.91
N ASN A 112 0.34 -14.54 -9.50
CA ASN A 112 1.48 -15.26 -8.91
C ASN A 112 1.84 -14.74 -7.52
N TYR A 113 1.81 -13.42 -7.31
CA TYR A 113 2.08 -12.82 -6.00
C TYR A 113 0.97 -13.14 -5.00
N VAL A 114 -0.30 -13.08 -5.42
CA VAL A 114 -1.45 -13.47 -4.58
C VAL A 114 -1.31 -14.93 -4.12
N GLN A 115 -1.00 -15.85 -5.03
CA GLN A 115 -0.78 -17.27 -4.72
C GLN A 115 0.40 -17.49 -3.75
N ARG A 116 1.47 -16.70 -3.89
CA ARG A 116 2.63 -16.75 -3.00
C ARG A 116 2.32 -16.20 -1.60
N PHE A 117 1.51 -15.15 -1.48
CA PHE A 117 1.03 -14.69 -0.19
C PHE A 117 0.05 -15.70 0.46
N LEU A 118 -0.71 -16.46 -0.34
CA LEU A 118 -1.65 -17.48 0.17
C LEU A 118 -0.93 -18.77 0.61
N GLY A 119 0.36 -18.91 0.32
CA GLY A 119 1.12 -20.13 0.62
C GLY A 119 0.63 -21.37 -0.15
N ILE A 120 0.03 -21.18 -1.33
CA ILE A 120 -0.47 -22.28 -2.17
C ILE A 120 0.71 -23.18 -2.59
N ARG A 121 0.52 -24.50 -2.48
CA ARG A 121 1.56 -25.53 -2.67
C ARG A 121 2.32 -25.38 -3.98
N GLY A 122 3.66 -25.39 -3.92
CA GLY A 122 4.56 -25.40 -5.08
C GLY A 122 5.27 -24.06 -5.36
N LEU A 123 4.96 -22.99 -4.63
CA LEU A 123 5.63 -21.68 -4.75
C LEU A 123 6.29 -21.27 -3.42
N GLN A 124 7.37 -20.49 -3.50
CA GLN A 124 7.99 -19.90 -2.30
C GLN A 124 7.03 -18.85 -1.71
N ALA A 125 6.53 -19.15 -0.52
CA ALA A 125 5.62 -18.28 0.20
C ALA A 125 6.26 -16.91 0.47
N LEU A 126 5.48 -15.85 0.30
CA LEU A 126 5.87 -14.48 0.67
C LEU A 126 5.29 -14.17 2.06
N ASP A 127 6.11 -13.53 2.90
CA ASP A 127 5.63 -12.98 4.16
C ASP A 127 5.00 -11.61 3.89
N PHE A 128 3.69 -11.52 4.10
CA PHE A 128 2.93 -10.30 3.88
C PHE A 128 3.50 -9.11 4.65
N ASN A 129 3.84 -9.28 5.92
CA ASN A 129 4.32 -8.18 6.77
C ASN A 129 5.68 -7.65 6.29
N VAL A 130 6.54 -8.55 5.81
CA VAL A 130 7.86 -8.19 5.27
C VAL A 130 7.72 -7.44 3.95
N GLU A 131 6.94 -7.97 3.02
CA GLU A 131 6.80 -7.36 1.69
C GLU A 131 6.02 -6.05 1.75
N PHE A 132 4.96 -5.99 2.56
CA PHE A 132 4.26 -4.75 2.82
C PHE A 132 5.18 -3.69 3.43
N GLY A 133 6.00 -4.04 4.43
CA GLY A 133 6.99 -3.13 4.99
C GLY A 133 8.01 -2.64 3.95
N ARG A 134 8.48 -3.52 3.06
CA ARG A 134 9.38 -3.15 1.95
C ARG A 134 8.72 -2.16 1.00
N SER A 135 7.47 -2.38 0.64
CA SER A 135 6.72 -1.51 -0.27
C SER A 135 6.39 -0.17 0.38
N MET A 136 6.11 -0.14 1.69
CA MET A 136 5.96 1.11 2.46
C MET A 136 7.26 1.93 2.48
N VAL A 137 8.43 1.28 2.60
CA VAL A 137 9.73 1.97 2.50
C VAL A 137 9.93 2.56 1.11
N LYS A 138 9.66 1.79 0.04
CA LYS A 138 9.73 2.32 -1.34
C LYS A 138 8.79 3.51 -1.53
N MET A 139 7.54 3.38 -1.08
CA MET A 139 6.54 4.45 -1.19
C MET A 139 7.00 5.72 -0.47
N SER A 140 7.62 5.59 0.70
CA SER A 140 8.17 6.74 1.42
C SER A 140 9.22 7.49 0.58
N ASN A 141 10.00 6.78 -0.25
CA ASN A 141 11.09 7.32 -1.08
C ASN A 141 10.65 7.99 -2.38
N ILE A 142 9.35 8.06 -2.66
CA ILE A 142 8.82 8.73 -3.84
C ILE A 142 8.93 10.25 -3.67
N GLY A 143 9.47 10.95 -4.69
CA GLY A 143 9.38 12.41 -4.82
C GLY A 143 10.05 13.22 -3.69
N VAL A 144 11.04 12.64 -3.00
CA VAL A 144 11.70 13.28 -1.86
C VAL A 144 12.40 14.58 -2.29
N LYS A 145 12.01 15.69 -1.67
CA LYS A 145 12.66 16.99 -1.87
C LYS A 145 13.87 17.11 -0.95
N ILE A 146 15.02 17.41 -1.53
CA ILE A 146 16.30 17.65 -0.83
C ILE A 146 16.81 19.02 -1.29
N GLY A 147 17.45 19.78 -0.38
CA GLY A 147 18.10 21.05 -0.72
C GLY A 147 17.24 22.30 -0.52
N THR A 148 17.47 23.33 -1.34
CA THR A 148 16.93 24.70 -1.19
C THR A 148 15.44 24.85 -1.50
N GLU A 149 14.86 23.89 -2.23
CA GLU A 149 13.43 23.86 -2.62
C GLU A 149 12.50 23.32 -1.50
N SER A 150 13.00 23.26 -0.27
CA SER A 150 12.33 22.63 0.86
C SER A 150 12.59 23.37 2.16
N GLU A 151 11.74 23.15 3.16
CA GLU A 151 11.84 23.76 4.49
C GLU A 151 11.50 22.77 5.61
N ILE A 152 11.71 23.18 6.86
CA ILE A 152 11.12 22.48 8.01
C ILE A 152 9.99 23.38 8.49
N ARG A 153 8.73 23.00 8.27
CA ARG A 153 7.58 23.81 8.67
C ARG A 153 7.44 23.80 10.19
N ARG A 154 7.17 24.97 10.76
CA ARG A 154 6.77 25.06 12.18
C ARG A 154 5.33 24.61 12.40
N VAL A 155 4.49 24.81 11.39
CA VAL A 155 3.08 24.42 11.37
C VAL A 155 2.82 23.65 10.08
N CYS A 156 2.47 22.36 10.16
CA CYS A 156 2.36 21.49 8.98
C CYS A 156 1.36 21.99 7.92
N SER A 157 0.32 22.72 8.35
CA SER A 157 -0.74 23.25 7.47
C SER A 157 -0.37 24.55 6.75
N ALA A 158 0.81 25.15 7.01
CA ALA A 158 1.21 26.43 6.43
C ALA A 158 2.69 26.41 5.98
N ILE A 159 2.99 27.19 4.94
CA ILE A 159 4.38 27.50 4.53
C ILE A 159 4.93 28.55 5.50
N ASN A 160 6.23 28.49 5.83
CA ASN A 160 6.84 29.47 6.74
C ASN A 160 6.96 30.87 6.11
#